data_AF-A0ABD1GT28-F1
#
_entry.id   AF-A0ABD1GT28-F1
#
_cell.length_a   1.000
_cell.length_b   1.000
_cell.length_c   1.000
_cell.angle_alpha   90.00
_cell.angle_beta   90.00
_cell.angle_gamma   90.00
#
_symmetry.space_group_name_H-M   'P 1'
#
loop_
_entity.id
_entity.type
_entity.pdbx_description
1 polymer ?
#
loop_
_entity_poly.entity_id
_entity_poly.type
_entity_poly.pdbx_seq_one_letter_code
_entity_poly.pdbx_strand_id
1 'polypeptide(L)'
;MAINYYPPCPEPELTFGLPAHTDPNTLTILLQDTQVSGLQLLNNGQWLSVKPVPNAFVVNIGDQLQALSNSKYKSTWHRAVVNSERARISIATFLCPSNLAVIKAPSQLIDEQSQPIYRDYTYAEYFDQFWSRNLDQGHCLELFKNIV
;
A
#
# COMPACT_ATOMS: atom_id res chain seq x y z
N MET A 1 -1.33 6.42 -11.87
CA MET A 1 -1.94 7.49 -11.04
C MET A 1 -3.41 7.18 -10.89
N ALA A 2 -3.99 7.49 -9.72
CA ALA A 2 -5.43 7.39 -9.48
C ALA A 2 -5.95 8.73 -8.91
N ILE A 3 -7.10 9.18 -9.42
CA ILE A 3 -7.83 10.33 -8.88
C ILE A 3 -9.10 9.77 -8.27
N ASN A 4 -9.20 9.84 -6.94
CA ASN A 4 -10.28 9.24 -6.19
C ASN A 4 -11.26 10.32 -5.74
N TYR A 5 -12.54 10.11 -6.03
CA TYR A 5 -13.64 10.92 -5.53
C TYR A 5 -14.52 10.05 -4.63
N TYR A 6 -14.61 10.43 -3.35
CA TYR A 6 -15.41 9.74 -2.35
C TYR A 6 -16.63 10.60 -2.01
N PRO A 7 -17.82 10.29 -2.52
CA PRO A 7 -19.03 11.06 -2.21
C PRO A 7 -19.44 10.89 -0.74
N PRO A 8 -20.28 11.80 -0.19
CA PRO A 8 -20.93 11.58 1.09
C PRO A 8 -21.73 10.27 1.08
N CYS A 9 -21.65 9.50 2.15
CA CYS A 9 -22.33 8.23 2.32
C CYS A 9 -23.29 8.31 3.52
N PRO A 10 -24.58 7.98 3.38
CA PRO A 10 -25.55 8.10 4.47
C PRO A 10 -25.28 7.15 5.64
N GLU A 11 -24.69 5.98 5.36
CA GLU A 11 -24.36 4.93 6.34
C GLU A 11 -22.84 4.62 6.27
N PRO A 12 -21.97 5.57 6.66
CA PRO A 12 -20.52 5.49 6.44
C PRO A 12 -19.84 4.36 7.24
N GLU A 13 -20.49 3.83 8.27
CA GLU A 13 -20.03 2.69 9.07
C GLU A 13 -20.22 1.34 8.38
N LEU A 14 -21.07 1.26 7.34
CA LEU A 14 -21.36 0.02 6.63
C LEU A 14 -20.47 -0.20 5.39
N THR A 15 -19.65 0.78 5.02
CA THR A 15 -18.84 0.72 3.80
C THR A 15 -17.50 1.44 3.92
N PHE A 16 -16.63 1.18 2.94
CA PHE A 16 -15.39 1.92 2.75
C PHE A 16 -15.43 2.63 1.40
N GLY A 17 -14.78 3.79 1.34
CA GLY A 17 -14.48 4.43 0.06
C GLY A 17 -13.44 3.63 -0.73
N LEU A 18 -12.46 3.06 -0.02
CA LEU A 18 -11.50 2.11 -0.55
C LEU A 18 -11.18 1.07 0.53
N PRO A 19 -11.46 -0.23 0.30
CA PRO A 19 -11.17 -1.30 1.26
C PRO A 19 -9.70 -1.34 1.70
N ALA A 20 -9.45 -2.04 2.80
CA ALA A 20 -8.10 -2.25 3.31
C ALA A 20 -7.23 -3.00 2.28
N HIS A 21 -6.04 -2.47 2.01
CA HIS A 21 -5.06 -3.07 1.11
C HIS A 21 -3.63 -2.60 1.44
N THR A 22 -2.65 -3.26 0.84
CA THR A 22 -1.27 -2.76 0.70
C THR A 22 -1.03 -2.34 -0.75
N ASP A 23 -0.07 -1.46 -0.96
CA ASP A 23 0.22 -0.94 -2.30
C ASP A 23 1.19 -1.87 -3.05
N PRO A 24 0.87 -2.30 -4.29
CA PRO A 24 1.71 -3.23 -5.03
C PRO A 24 3.00 -2.62 -5.56
N ASN A 25 3.18 -1.30 -5.45
CA ASN A 25 4.28 -0.53 -6.05
C ASN A 25 5.47 -0.36 -5.09
N THR A 26 6.44 0.50 -5.43
CA THR A 26 7.59 0.81 -4.57
C THR A 26 7.24 1.91 -3.56
N LEU A 27 6.70 3.03 -4.05
CA LEU A 27 6.29 4.18 -3.26
C LEU A 27 5.00 4.78 -3.83
N THR A 28 4.13 5.21 -2.93
CA THR A 28 2.95 6.01 -3.28
C THR A 28 3.10 7.40 -2.67
N ILE A 29 2.82 8.42 -3.48
CA ILE A 29 2.78 9.82 -3.08
C ILE A 29 1.33 10.29 -3.22
N LEU A 30 0.72 10.62 -2.09
CA LEU A 30 -0.69 10.96 -1.99
C LEU A 30 -0.87 12.43 -1.65
N LEU A 31 -1.59 13.14 -2.52
CA LEU A 31 -2.18 14.43 -2.23
C LEU A 31 -3.58 14.21 -1.65
N GLN A 32 -3.80 14.69 -0.42
CA GLN A 32 -5.09 14.60 0.25
C GLN A 32 -5.87 15.92 0.14
N ASP A 33 -7.20 15.82 0.20
CA ASP A 33 -8.06 16.93 0.59
C ASP A 33 -7.59 17.53 1.92
N THR A 34 -7.47 18.85 1.99
CA THR A 34 -6.97 19.56 3.17
C THR A 34 -8.04 19.76 4.25
N GLN A 35 -9.32 19.61 3.90
CA GLN A 35 -10.46 19.84 4.80
C GLN A 35 -11.16 18.54 5.19
N VAL A 36 -11.07 17.49 4.37
CA VAL A 36 -11.80 16.23 4.59
C VAL A 36 -10.84 15.05 4.81
N SER A 37 -10.83 14.53 6.03
CA SER A 37 -10.07 13.31 6.37
C SER A 37 -10.75 12.05 5.84
N GLY A 38 -10.01 10.95 5.76
CA GLY A 38 -10.56 9.66 5.33
C GLY A 38 -9.52 8.55 5.20
N LEU A 39 -8.24 8.89 5.07
CA LEU A 39 -7.18 7.87 5.07
C LEU A 39 -6.97 7.33 6.49
N GLN A 40 -6.95 6.00 6.61
CA GLN A 40 -6.55 5.30 7.82
C GLN A 40 -5.43 4.30 7.51
N LEU A 41 -4.47 4.18 8.42
CA LEU A 41 -3.42 3.15 8.37
C LEU A 41 -3.58 2.18 9.54
N LEU A 42 -3.18 0.93 9.35
CA LEU A 42 -3.14 -0.07 10.41
C LEU A 42 -1.78 -0.04 11.09
N ASN A 43 -1.74 0.25 12.38
CA ASN A 43 -0.54 0.21 13.20
C ASN A 43 -0.80 -0.61 14.46
N ASN A 44 -0.01 -1.64 14.71
CA ASN A 44 -0.15 -2.54 15.88
C ASN A 44 -1.59 -3.05 16.09
N GLY A 45 -2.27 -3.43 15.00
CA GLY A 45 -3.65 -3.94 15.03
C GLY A 45 -4.72 -2.85 15.19
N GLN A 46 -4.36 -1.58 15.24
CA GLN A 46 -5.28 -0.45 15.40
C GLN A 46 -5.30 0.43 14.16
N TRP A 47 -6.50 0.80 13.70
CA TRP A 47 -6.68 1.76 12.61
C TRP A 47 -6.50 3.19 13.11
N LEU A 48 -5.52 3.90 12.57
CA LEU A 48 -5.18 5.28 12.91
C LEU A 48 -5.50 6.21 11.74
N SER A 49 -6.23 7.28 12.00
CA SER A 49 -6.54 8.31 11.00
C SER A 49 -5.33 9.18 10.68
N VAL A 50 -5.02 9.35 9.40
CA VAL A 50 -4.01 10.29 8.93
C VAL A 50 -4.67 11.66 8.75
N LYS A 51 -4.28 12.63 9.59
CA LYS A 51 -4.79 14.00 9.48
C LYS A 51 -4.16 14.69 8.27
N PRO A 52 -4.96 15.32 7.39
CA PRO A 52 -4.42 16.17 6.34
C PRO A 52 -3.55 17.28 6.92
N VAL A 53 -2.36 17.46 6.37
CA VAL A 53 -1.45 18.56 6.71
C VAL A 53 -1.37 19.49 5.50
N PRO A 54 -1.64 20.81 5.66
CA PRO A 54 -1.53 21.76 4.56
C PRO A 54 -0.15 21.73 3.91
N ASN A 55 -0.11 21.79 2.57
CA ASN A 55 1.11 21.78 1.77
C ASN A 55 2.00 20.53 1.96
N ALA A 56 1.43 19.40 2.39
CA ALA A 56 2.14 18.16 2.54
C ALA A 56 1.58 17.06 1.63
N PHE A 57 2.45 16.12 1.29
CA PHE A 57 2.06 14.83 0.74
C PHE A 57 2.17 13.76 1.83
N VAL A 58 1.31 12.76 1.76
CA VAL A 58 1.52 11.51 2.48
C VAL A 58 2.32 10.59 1.57
N VAL A 59 3.42 10.03 2.08
CA VAL A 59 4.23 9.04 1.34
C VAL A 59 4.12 7.71 2.07
N ASN A 60 3.77 6.67 1.33
CA ASN A 60 3.72 5.31 1.88
C ASN A 60 4.59 4.35 1.06
N ILE A 61 5.09 3.36 1.79
CA ILE A 61 5.94 2.28 1.27
C ILE A 61 5.02 1.20 0.72
N GLY A 62 5.32 0.73 -0.49
CA GLY A 62 4.63 -0.40 -1.10
C GLY A 62 5.41 -1.70 -0.98
N ASP A 63 4.77 -2.76 -1.46
CA ASP A 63 5.20 -4.15 -1.33
C ASP A 63 6.59 -4.39 -1.94
N GLN A 64 6.91 -3.70 -3.04
CA GLN A 64 8.19 -3.90 -3.73
C GLN A 64 9.36 -3.36 -2.90
N LEU A 65 9.18 -2.24 -2.20
CA LEU A 65 10.23 -1.71 -1.33
C LEU A 65 10.36 -2.53 -0.03
N GLN A 66 9.27 -3.11 0.47
CA GLN A 66 9.35 -4.11 1.54
C GLN A 66 10.17 -5.34 1.09
N ALA A 67 9.96 -5.84 -0.12
CA ALA A 67 10.71 -6.96 -0.65
C ALA A 67 12.20 -6.64 -0.85
N LEU A 68 12.51 -5.51 -1.50
CA LEU A 68 13.88 -5.05 -1.75
C LEU A 68 14.66 -4.80 -0.45
N SER A 69 14.00 -4.31 0.59
CA SER A 69 14.63 -4.04 1.89
C SER A 69 14.76 -5.29 2.78
N ASN A 70 14.45 -6.48 2.26
CA ASN A 70 14.35 -7.72 3.03
C ASN A 70 13.48 -7.53 4.30
N SER A 71 12.32 -6.92 4.12
CA SER A 71 11.36 -6.59 5.17
C SER A 71 11.83 -5.61 6.26
N LYS A 72 12.94 -4.89 6.09
CA LYS A 72 13.35 -3.79 6.99
C LYS A 72 12.36 -2.63 6.94
N TYR A 73 11.84 -2.31 5.75
CA TYR A 73 10.70 -1.42 5.59
C TYR A 73 9.40 -2.22 5.43
N LYS A 74 8.30 -1.67 5.96
CA LYS A 74 7.01 -2.35 5.99
C LYS A 74 5.98 -1.64 5.10
N SER A 75 5.45 -2.38 4.14
CA SER A 75 4.24 -2.04 3.42
C SER A 75 3.07 -2.13 4.38
N THR A 76 2.40 -1.00 4.60
CA THR A 76 1.41 -0.87 5.67
C THR A 76 0.01 -0.96 5.09
N TRP A 77 -0.83 -1.78 5.73
CA TRP A 77 -2.26 -1.85 5.42
C TRP A 77 -2.90 -0.48 5.63
N HIS A 78 -3.64 -0.02 4.64
CA HIS A 78 -4.33 1.25 4.69
C HIS A 78 -5.69 1.15 3.99
N ARG A 79 -6.61 2.05 4.35
CA ARG A 79 -7.97 2.11 3.79
C ARG A 79 -8.45 3.56 3.69
N ALA A 80 -9.46 3.80 2.87
CA ALA A 80 -10.16 5.09 2.86
C ALA A 80 -11.59 4.91 3.40
N VAL A 81 -11.90 5.59 4.50
CA VAL A 81 -13.26 5.68 5.04
C VAL A 81 -14.01 6.85 4.41
N VAL A 82 -15.34 6.75 4.39
CA VAL A 82 -16.25 7.79 3.94
C VAL A 82 -16.92 8.47 5.13
N ASN A 83 -17.64 9.57 4.87
CA ASN A 83 -18.43 10.29 5.86
C ASN A 83 -19.77 10.71 5.22
N SER A 84 -20.75 11.13 6.01
CA SER A 84 -22.08 11.51 5.54
C SER A 84 -22.25 12.98 5.14
N GLU A 85 -21.24 13.82 5.40
CA GLU A 85 -21.38 15.28 5.31
C GLU A 85 -20.76 15.87 4.04
N ARG A 86 -19.54 15.43 3.68
CA ARG A 86 -18.72 16.07 2.64
C ARG A 86 -18.01 15.04 1.78
N ALA A 87 -17.97 15.34 0.48
CA ALA A 87 -17.14 14.61 -0.46
C ALA A 87 -15.66 14.81 -0.12
N ARG A 88 -14.84 13.80 -0.41
CA ARG A 88 -13.38 13.86 -0.29
C ARG A 88 -12.75 13.57 -1.65
N ILE A 89 -11.70 14.32 -2.00
CA ILE A 89 -10.87 14.02 -3.18
C ILE A 89 -9.45 13.65 -2.74
N SER A 90 -8.81 12.74 -3.46
CA SER A 90 -7.37 12.54 -3.32
C SER A 90 -6.73 12.11 -4.63
N ILE A 91 -5.46 12.45 -4.82
CA ILE A 91 -4.68 12.06 -6.00
C ILE A 91 -3.51 11.22 -5.52
N ALA A 92 -3.48 9.95 -5.94
CA ALA A 92 -2.42 9.01 -5.64
C ALA A 92 -1.53 8.79 -6.86
N THR A 93 -0.23 9.06 -6.71
CA THR A 93 0.78 8.77 -7.72
C THR A 93 1.64 7.61 -7.26
N PHE A 94 1.77 6.60 -8.12
CA PHE A 94 2.44 5.35 -7.82
C PHE A 94 3.76 5.28 -8.56
N LEU A 95 4.86 5.06 -7.84
CA LEU A 95 6.17 4.78 -8.41
C LEU A 95 6.32 3.26 -8.49
N CYS A 96 6.12 2.72 -9.69
CA CYS A 96 6.21 1.29 -9.96
C CYS A 96 7.57 0.93 -10.57
N PRO A 97 8.11 -0.27 -10.28
CA PRO A 97 9.19 -0.84 -11.07
C PRO A 97 8.79 -1.04 -12.53
N SER A 98 9.79 -1.22 -13.41
CA SER A 98 9.53 -1.78 -14.73
C SER A 98 9.02 -3.21 -14.62
N ASN A 99 8.13 -3.64 -15.50
CA ASN A 99 7.63 -5.02 -15.56
C ASN A 99 8.77 -6.07 -15.67
N LEU A 100 9.88 -5.69 -16.32
CA LEU A 100 11.06 -6.55 -16.48
C LEU A 100 12.03 -6.47 -15.29
N ALA A 101 11.79 -5.59 -14.32
CA ALA A 101 12.66 -5.46 -13.16
C ALA A 101 12.56 -6.72 -12.30
N VAL A 102 13.73 -7.28 -11.96
CA VAL A 102 13.84 -8.36 -10.99
C VAL A 102 13.87 -7.74 -9.59
N ILE A 103 12.90 -8.11 -8.77
CA ILE A 103 12.79 -7.72 -7.38
C ILE A 103 13.57 -8.75 -6.56
N LYS A 104 14.69 -8.29 -6.01
CA LYS A 104 15.64 -9.09 -5.24
C LYS A 104 16.22 -8.24 -4.13
N ALA A 105 16.24 -8.76 -2.91
CA ALA A 105 16.93 -8.11 -1.81
C ALA A 105 18.44 -8.00 -2.11
N PRO A 106 19.04 -6.79 -2.11
CA PRO A 106 20.47 -6.62 -2.26
C PRO A 106 21.21 -7.35 -1.16
N SER A 107 22.31 -8.03 -1.49
CA SER A 107 23.09 -8.81 -0.52
C SER A 107 23.60 -7.97 0.65
N GLN A 108 23.87 -6.68 0.43
CA GLN A 108 24.30 -5.74 1.47
C GLN A 108 23.21 -5.46 2.52
N LEU A 109 21.94 -5.73 2.20
CA LEU A 109 20.82 -5.57 3.13
C LEU A 109 20.45 -6.88 3.84
N ILE A 110 21.08 -7.99 3.46
CA ILE A 110 20.90 -9.31 4.06
C ILE A 110 22.08 -9.55 5.00
N ASP A 111 21.81 -9.71 6.29
CA ASP A 111 22.86 -10.01 7.27
C ASP A 111 23.48 -11.37 6.94
N GLU A 112 24.77 -11.58 7.20
CA GLU A 112 25.50 -12.81 6.80
C GLU A 112 24.88 -14.12 7.35
N GLN A 113 24.08 -14.01 8.42
CA GLN A 113 23.38 -15.13 9.06
C GLN A 113 21.91 -15.25 8.64
N SER A 114 21.38 -14.29 7.88
CA SER A 114 19.98 -14.23 7.47
C SER A 114 19.81 -14.72 6.05
N GLN A 115 18.72 -15.43 5.79
CA GLN A 115 18.29 -15.78 4.43
C GLN A 115 17.39 -14.66 3.86
N PRO A 116 17.32 -14.51 2.53
CA PRO A 116 16.30 -13.70 1.90
C PRO A 116 14.90 -14.17 2.35
N ILE A 117 14.05 -13.25 2.79
CA ILE A 117 12.68 -13.58 3.22
C ILE A 117 11.81 -13.91 2.01
N TYR A 118 12.03 -13.21 0.90
CA TYR A 118 11.31 -13.39 -0.35
C TYR A 118 12.23 -14.04 -1.40
N ARG A 119 11.65 -14.89 -2.26
CA ARG A 119 12.34 -15.36 -3.46
C ARG A 119 12.53 -14.22 -4.45
N ASP A 120 13.42 -14.41 -5.41
CA ASP A 120 13.55 -13.50 -6.54
C ASP A 120 12.33 -13.67 -7.47
N TYR A 121 11.76 -12.56 -7.96
CA TYR A 121 10.66 -12.55 -8.92
C TYR A 121 10.71 -11.30 -9.81
N THR A 122 9.97 -11.31 -10.91
CA THR A 122 9.80 -10.10 -11.74
C THR A 122 8.60 -9.29 -11.28
N TYR A 123 8.64 -7.96 -11.46
CA TYR A 123 7.46 -7.14 -11.14
C TYR A 123 6.22 -7.56 -11.94
N ALA A 124 6.38 -8.00 -13.19
CA ALA A 124 5.29 -8.55 -13.99
C ALA A 124 4.62 -9.76 -13.30
N GLU A 125 5.42 -10.72 -12.83
CA GLU A 125 4.93 -11.89 -12.11
C GLU A 125 4.17 -11.52 -10.83
N TYR A 126 4.67 -10.54 -10.07
CA TYR A 126 3.96 -10.01 -8.91
C TYR A 126 2.61 -9.41 -9.29
N PHE A 127 2.60 -8.59 -10.34
CA PHE A 127 1.42 -7.85 -10.77
C PHE A 127 0.32 -8.78 -11.29
N ASP A 128 0.68 -9.86 -11.99
CA ASP A 128 -0.27 -10.90 -12.43
C ASP A 128 -0.94 -11.59 -11.24
N GLN A 129 -0.17 -11.89 -10.17
CA GLN A 129 -0.73 -12.45 -8.94
C GLN A 129 -1.60 -11.44 -8.18
N PHE A 130 -1.22 -10.17 -8.17
CA PHE A 130 -1.99 -9.11 -7.52
C PHE A 130 -3.37 -8.94 -8.18
N TRP A 131 -3.44 -8.91 -9.51
CA TRP A 131 -4.71 -8.72 -10.24
C TRP A 131 -5.58 -9.96 -10.37
N SER A 132 -5.04 -11.16 -10.14
CA SER A 132 -5.84 -12.38 -10.09
C SER A 132 -6.58 -12.56 -8.76
N ARG A 133 -6.41 -11.63 -7.81
CA ARG A 133 -6.91 -11.71 -6.45
C ARG A 133 -7.78 -10.51 -6.08
N ASN A 134 -8.67 -10.73 -5.12
CA ASN A 134 -9.42 -9.64 -4.49
C ASN A 134 -8.60 -9.00 -3.36
N LEU A 135 -8.86 -7.72 -3.06
CA LEU A 135 -8.15 -6.95 -2.02
C LEU A 135 -8.27 -7.57 -0.62
N ASP A 136 -9.31 -8.37 -0.37
CA ASP A 136 -9.58 -9.04 0.91
C ASP A 136 -8.82 -10.36 1.09
N GLN A 137 -8.15 -10.87 0.05
CA GLN A 137 -7.48 -12.18 0.07
C GLN A 137 -6.10 -12.17 0.77
N GLY A 138 -5.79 -11.15 1.56
CA GLY A 138 -4.54 -11.02 2.30
C GLY A 138 -3.40 -10.38 1.50
N HIS A 139 -2.22 -10.28 2.10
CA HIS A 139 -1.09 -9.55 1.54
C HIS A 139 -0.46 -10.33 0.37
N CYS A 140 -0.49 -9.79 -0.84
CA CYS A 140 -0.06 -10.52 -2.05
C CYS A 140 1.39 -11.01 -1.99
N LEU A 141 2.28 -10.19 -1.43
CA LEU A 141 3.70 -10.49 -1.21
C LEU A 141 3.97 -11.78 -0.39
N GLU A 142 3.01 -12.27 0.39
CA GLU A 142 3.14 -13.54 1.10
C GLU A 142 3.35 -14.74 0.15
N LEU A 143 2.82 -14.68 -1.07
CA LEU A 143 3.02 -15.72 -2.10
C LEU A 143 4.48 -15.82 -2.58
N PHE A 144 5.28 -14.80 -2.29
CA PHE A 144 6.67 -14.69 -2.73
C PHE A 144 7.66 -14.95 -1.60
N LYS A 145 7.20 -15.35 -0.41
CA LYS A 145 8.11 -15.77 0.66
C LYS A 145 8.81 -17.08 0.31
N ASN A 146 10.08 -17.20 0.71
CA ASN A 146 10.77 -18.49 0.67
C ASN A 146 10.10 -19.44 1.68
N ILE A 147 9.88 -20.68 1.27
CA ILE A 147 9.43 -21.74 2.17
C ILE A 147 10.66 -22.13 3.01
N VAL A 148 10.53 -22.00 4.33
CA VAL A 148 11.53 -22.48 5.31
C VAL A 148 11.24 -23.92 5.65
#